data_AF-A0A915JYI0-F1
#
_entry.id   AF-A0A915JYI0-F1
#
_cell.length_a   1.000
_cell.length_b   1.000
_cell.length_c   1.000
_cell.angle_alpha   90.00
_cell.angle_beta   90.00
_cell.angle_gamma   90.00
#
_symmetry.space_group_name_H-M   'P 1'
#
loop_
_entity.id
_entity.type
_entity.pdbx_description
1 polymer ?
#
loop_
_entity_poly.entity_id
_entity_poly.type
_entity_poly.pdbx_seq_one_letter_code
_entity_poly.pdbx_strand_id
1 'polypeptide(L)'
;MPLLEPEEADILKVVEAYCTSAAPPTIKGASQRKESESPHLLIAEDEKLLIEDWVEDELVIKEKTLVDTVYSLKDEVNEIKQDFKKMMTLFEEERAARLKTDELLRKLLQSNLPKASNLDNRQGTPLNGANISVRKSDDNTPICFFCLIKSTITGVSSNDEGFMRSLRLGFNLGVRVMKTAGKLLVPATNYPLADRDEAKIDNYHGTKICNPYHWLEDPDSPRTQDYVTKLNLVSESYFEQCHIRSQIRDELKKFLDYPKYSCPRKEGDYYFFSHNTGLQNQSVLYKQKTLSSEPVVFLDPNLLSEDGTTSIAMKSFTEDGSIMAYGLSEKGSDWVTVKFKRTSDGSDLPDKIEKLRYSSLCFTRDNAGVFYNRFPETLNNAEGRNANKNEYHRLYFHYLGTDQSEDVLCVEFPNNPNYMM
;
A
#
# COMPACT_ATOMS: atom_id res chain seq x y z
N MET A 1 31.14 40.72 -1.51
CA MET A 1 31.47 39.38 -2.03
C MET A 1 31.76 38.48 -0.84
N PRO A 2 30.87 37.55 -0.47
CA PRO A 2 31.27 36.43 0.36
C PRO A 2 32.03 35.42 -0.52
N LEU A 3 33.10 34.87 0.04
CA LEU A 3 33.91 33.82 -0.57
C LEU A 3 33.09 32.51 -0.57
N LEU A 4 32.96 31.87 -1.72
CA LEU A 4 32.34 30.53 -1.83
C LEU A 4 33.11 29.53 -0.97
N GLU A 5 32.37 28.66 -0.30
CA GLU A 5 32.93 27.57 0.52
C GLU A 5 33.68 26.56 -0.37
N PRO A 6 34.72 25.88 0.14
CA PRO A 6 35.60 25.00 -0.67
C PRO A 6 34.85 23.89 -1.44
N GLU A 7 33.74 23.41 -0.90
CA GLU A 7 32.90 22.37 -1.52
C GLU A 7 32.15 22.88 -2.76
N GLU A 8 31.81 24.17 -2.81
CA GLU A 8 31.12 24.80 -3.94
C GLU A 8 32.07 25.02 -5.14
N ALA A 9 33.36 25.25 -4.86
CA ALA A 9 34.40 25.38 -5.87
C ALA A 9 34.75 24.04 -6.56
N ASP A 10 34.65 22.92 -5.83
CA ASP A 10 34.91 21.59 -6.38
C ASP A 10 33.74 21.07 -7.21
N ILE A 11 32.49 21.39 -6.84
CA ILE A 11 31.31 21.13 -7.68
C ILE A 11 31.41 21.92 -8.99
N LEU A 12 31.85 23.18 -8.94
CA LEU A 12 32.02 24.00 -10.14
C LEU A 12 33.10 23.43 -11.09
N LYS A 13 34.21 22.91 -10.56
CA LYS A 13 35.26 22.24 -11.35
C LYS A 13 34.79 20.93 -11.98
N VAL A 14 33.94 20.16 -11.28
CA VAL A 14 33.36 18.92 -11.84
C VAL A 14 32.42 19.25 -12.99
N VAL A 15 31.63 20.32 -12.88
CA VAL A 15 30.76 20.80 -13.95
C VAL A 15 31.58 21.34 -15.13
N GLU A 16 32.64 22.11 -14.88
CA GLU A 16 33.53 22.64 -15.93
C GLU A 16 34.28 21.51 -16.67
N ALA A 17 34.75 20.49 -15.96
CA ALA A 17 35.37 19.30 -16.54
C ALA A 17 34.39 18.45 -17.36
N TYR A 18 33.12 18.36 -16.94
CA TYR A 18 32.08 17.67 -17.69
C TYR A 18 31.79 18.42 -19.01
N CYS A 19 31.71 19.75 -18.97
CA CYS A 19 31.46 20.60 -20.14
C CYS A 19 32.65 20.69 -21.11
N THR A 20 33.89 20.59 -20.65
CA THR A 20 35.09 20.58 -21.52
C THR A 20 35.45 19.20 -22.09
N SER A 21 34.89 18.12 -21.56
CA SER A 21 35.17 16.74 -22.03
C SER A 21 34.47 16.33 -23.33
N ALA A 22 33.59 17.17 -23.89
CA ALA A 22 32.83 16.90 -25.10
C ALA A 22 33.46 17.47 -26.39
N ALA A 23 34.79 17.40 -26.55
CA ALA A 23 35.47 17.70 -27.81
C ALA A 23 35.63 16.42 -28.66
N PRO A 24 35.11 16.36 -29.89
CA PRO A 24 35.30 15.20 -30.77
C PRO A 24 36.75 15.11 -31.30
N PRO A 25 37.27 13.91 -31.63
CA PRO A 25 38.63 13.76 -32.12
C PRO A 25 38.81 14.37 -33.51
N THR A 26 39.88 15.13 -33.69
CA THR A 26 40.31 15.73 -34.96
C THR A 26 40.61 14.66 -36.02
N ILE A 27 39.78 14.56 -37.06
CA ILE A 27 40.11 13.89 -38.33
C ILE A 27 40.19 14.95 -39.42
N LYS A 28 41.37 15.05 -40.06
CA LYS A 28 41.59 15.84 -41.27
C LYS A 28 41.02 15.08 -42.47
N GLY A 29 40.09 15.69 -43.23
CA GLY A 29 39.73 15.21 -44.58
C GLY A 29 38.29 15.49 -45.01
N ALA A 30 38.12 16.61 -45.74
CA ALA A 30 37.04 17.02 -46.64
C ALA A 30 35.84 16.07 -46.92
N SER A 31 34.59 16.57 -46.78
CA SER A 31 33.81 17.12 -47.91
C SER A 31 32.39 17.59 -47.51
N GLN A 32 32.08 18.83 -47.90
CA GLN A 32 30.77 19.43 -48.27
C GLN A 32 29.59 19.59 -47.26
N ARG A 33 29.52 20.81 -46.71
CA ARG A 33 28.41 21.80 -46.66
C ARG A 33 26.95 21.36 -46.36
N LYS A 34 26.40 21.91 -45.27
CA LYS A 34 25.15 22.70 -45.25
C LYS A 34 25.24 23.80 -44.18
N GLU A 35 24.69 24.97 -44.49
CA GLU A 35 24.62 26.23 -43.71
C GLU A 35 24.20 25.97 -42.25
N SER A 36 25.03 26.31 -41.25
CA SER A 36 25.14 27.60 -40.52
C SER A 36 23.86 28.11 -39.84
N GLU A 37 23.44 27.42 -38.78
CA GLU A 37 22.83 28.08 -37.61
C GLU A 37 23.88 28.07 -36.49
N SER A 38 24.25 29.26 -36.04
CA SER A 38 25.07 29.48 -34.85
C SER A 38 24.42 28.82 -33.62
N PRO A 39 25.18 28.28 -32.65
CA PRO A 39 24.59 27.77 -31.42
C PRO A 39 23.88 28.93 -30.70
N HIS A 40 22.59 28.74 -30.40
CA HIS A 40 21.82 29.69 -29.62
C HIS A 40 22.51 29.89 -28.27
N LEU A 41 23.01 31.10 -28.05
CA LEU A 41 23.53 31.53 -26.76
C LEU A 41 22.32 31.72 -25.84
N LEU A 42 22.09 30.78 -24.93
CA LEU A 42 21.00 30.86 -23.93
C LEU A 42 21.33 31.97 -22.92
N ILE A 43 20.59 33.08 -22.98
CA ILE A 43 20.63 34.16 -21.99
C ILE A 43 19.43 33.93 -21.06
N ALA A 44 19.70 33.45 -19.84
CA ALA A 44 18.68 32.96 -18.88
C ALA A 44 17.66 34.01 -18.39
N GLU A 45 17.84 35.29 -18.74
CA GLU A 45 16.94 36.38 -18.33
C GLU A 45 15.76 36.60 -19.30
N ASP A 46 15.79 36.04 -20.52
CA ASP A 46 14.78 36.32 -21.56
C ASP A 46 13.80 35.16 -21.84
N GLU A 47 13.98 33.98 -21.24
CA GLU A 47 13.04 32.85 -21.42
C GLU A 47 11.89 32.90 -20.39
N LYS A 48 10.69 33.17 -20.91
CA LYS A 48 9.44 33.11 -20.16
C LYS A 48 8.82 31.73 -20.31
N LEU A 49 8.57 31.07 -19.17
CA LEU A 49 7.85 29.81 -19.10
C LEU A 49 6.37 30.09 -18.78
N LEU A 50 5.48 29.36 -19.46
CA LEU A 50 4.06 29.32 -19.12
C LEU A 50 3.89 28.34 -17.97
N ILE A 51 3.47 28.84 -16.82
CA ILE A 51 3.28 28.05 -15.61
C ILE A 51 1.80 28.11 -15.22
N GLU A 52 1.24 26.94 -14.94
CA GLU A 52 -0.13 26.78 -14.49
C GLU A 52 -0.16 26.89 -12.95
N ASP A 53 -0.57 28.05 -12.45
CA ASP A 53 -0.73 28.31 -11.02
C ASP A 53 -2.22 28.27 -10.66
N TRP A 54 -2.53 27.65 -9.52
CA TRP A 54 -3.88 27.68 -8.94
C TRP A 54 -4.02 28.92 -8.06
N VAL A 55 -4.98 29.79 -8.38
CA VAL A 55 -5.32 30.96 -7.56
C VAL A 55 -6.82 30.90 -7.28
N GLU A 56 -7.20 30.81 -5.99
CA GLU A 56 -8.61 30.81 -5.55
C GLU A 56 -9.50 29.80 -6.31
N ASP A 57 -9.01 28.56 -6.45
CA ASP A 57 -9.66 27.42 -7.13
C ASP A 57 -9.84 27.54 -8.66
N GLU A 58 -9.24 28.53 -9.31
CA GLU A 58 -9.12 28.61 -10.77
C GLU A 58 -7.67 28.42 -11.25
N LEU A 59 -7.51 27.66 -12.34
CA LEU A 59 -6.21 27.44 -12.98
C LEU A 59 -5.88 28.64 -13.88
N VAL A 60 -4.86 29.41 -13.50
CA VAL A 60 -4.42 30.60 -14.23
C VAL A 60 -3.03 30.36 -14.83
N ILE A 61 -2.94 30.45 -16.15
CA ILE A 61 -1.67 30.35 -16.89
C ILE A 61 -0.96 31.69 -16.85
N LYS A 62 0.24 31.75 -16.25
CA LYS A 62 1.07 32.97 -16.17
C LYS A 62 2.42 32.77 -16.84
N GLU A 63 2.88 33.79 -17.55
CA GLU A 63 4.28 33.87 -18.01
C GLU A 63 5.18 34.29 -16.85
N LYS A 64 6.08 33.40 -16.40
CA LYS A 64 7.12 33.72 -15.41
C LYS A 64 8.50 33.47 -16.01
N THR A 65 9.48 34.28 -15.62
CA THR A 65 10.87 34.03 -16.03
C THR A 65 11.41 32.81 -15.29
N LEU A 66 12.40 32.13 -15.86
CA LEU A 66 13.07 30.99 -15.22
C LEU A 66 13.55 31.33 -13.80
N VAL A 67 14.05 32.55 -13.62
CA VAL A 67 14.54 33.07 -12.34
C VAL A 67 13.41 33.18 -11.31
N ASP A 68 12.26 33.73 -11.69
CA ASP A 68 11.09 33.84 -10.80
C ASP A 68 10.58 32.46 -10.37
N THR A 69 10.59 31.49 -11.28
CA THR A 69 10.19 30.11 -10.97
C THR A 69 11.10 29.47 -9.94
N VAL A 70 12.41 29.65 -10.07
CA VAL A 70 13.40 29.10 -9.14
C VAL A 70 13.27 29.72 -7.76
N TYR A 71 12.99 31.03 -7.66
CA TYR A 71 12.73 31.68 -6.38
C TYR A 71 11.41 31.23 -5.75
N SER A 72 10.33 31.11 -6.53
CA SER A 72 9.04 30.58 -6.05
C SER A 72 9.18 29.16 -5.48
N LEU A 73 9.85 28.27 -6.21
CA LEU A 73 10.10 26.90 -5.76
C LEU A 73 10.99 26.85 -4.50
N LYS A 74 11.95 27.77 -4.39
CA LYS A 74 12.79 27.87 -3.18
C LYS A 74 11.96 28.26 -1.96
N ASP A 75 11.00 29.17 -2.13
CA ASP A 75 10.12 29.61 -1.04
C ASP A 75 9.14 28.52 -0.62
N GLU A 76 8.53 27.81 -1.58
CA GLU A 76 7.68 26.63 -1.32
C GLU A 76 8.45 25.53 -0.58
N VAL A 77 9.67 25.21 -1.01
CA VAL A 77 10.52 24.21 -0.34
C VAL A 77 10.85 24.65 1.09
N ASN A 78 11.03 25.94 1.34
CA ASN A 78 11.26 26.45 2.69
C ASN A 78 10.00 26.37 3.56
N GLU A 79 8.83 26.61 3.01
CA GLU A 79 7.54 26.44 3.70
C GLU A 79 7.30 24.97 4.06
N ILE A 80 7.49 24.05 3.12
CA ILE A 80 7.39 22.60 3.35
C ILE A 80 8.38 22.15 4.45
N LYS A 81 9.60 22.69 4.47
CA LYS A 81 10.56 22.40 5.54
C LYS A 81 10.08 22.89 6.91
N GLN A 82 9.42 24.05 6.98
CA GLN A 82 8.84 24.55 8.22
C GLN A 82 7.67 23.69 8.69
N ASP A 83 6.80 23.28 7.78
CA ASP A 83 5.66 22.42 8.12
C ASP A 83 6.10 21.01 8.51
N PHE A 84 7.12 20.47 7.86
CA PHE A 84 7.75 19.23 8.29
C PHE A 84 8.29 19.35 9.72
N LYS A 85 8.91 20.48 10.06
CA LYS A 85 9.39 20.74 11.42
C LYS A 85 8.24 20.82 12.44
N LYS A 86 7.12 21.49 12.10
CA LYS A 86 5.91 21.53 12.95
C LYS A 86 5.29 20.15 13.13
N MET A 87 5.23 19.36 12.06
CA MET A 87 4.70 17.99 12.09
C MET A 87 5.55 17.09 12.98
N MET A 88 6.87 17.21 12.91
CA MET A 88 7.78 16.49 13.81
C MET A 88 7.56 16.85 15.28
N THR A 89 7.36 18.13 15.60
CA THR A 89 7.04 18.54 16.98
C THR A 89 5.70 17.99 17.46
N LEU A 90 4.65 18.03 16.62
CA LEU A 90 3.34 17.46 16.96
C LEU A 90 3.42 15.94 17.16
N PHE A 91 4.22 15.25 16.34
CA PHE A 91 4.44 13.81 16.48
C PHE A 91 5.12 13.46 17.82
N GLU A 92 6.09 14.25 18.26
CA GLU A 92 6.75 14.05 19.55
C GLU A 92 5.79 14.30 20.73
N GLU A 93 4.95 15.34 20.66
CA GLU A 93 3.91 15.62 21.64
C GLU A 93 2.88 14.49 21.73
N GLU A 94 2.46 13.96 20.58
CA GLU A 94 1.53 12.83 20.46
C GLU A 94 2.11 11.56 21.10
N ARG A 95 3.38 11.26 20.80
CA ARG A 95 4.11 10.15 21.41
C ARG A 95 4.24 10.30 22.92
N ALA A 96 4.49 11.51 23.41
CA ALA A 96 4.54 11.80 24.85
C ALA A 96 3.16 11.62 25.51
N ALA A 97 2.08 12.06 24.86
CA ALA A 97 0.72 11.86 25.34
C ALA A 97 0.35 10.37 25.42
N ARG A 98 0.71 9.56 24.41
CA ARG A 98 0.49 8.10 24.43
C ARG A 98 1.21 7.44 25.61
N LEU A 99 2.48 7.78 25.84
CA LEU A 99 3.25 7.24 26.96
C LEU A 99 2.60 7.60 28.31
N LYS A 100 2.07 8.81 28.45
CA LYS A 100 1.37 9.26 29.65
C LYS A 100 0.05 8.51 29.86
N THR A 101 -0.71 8.27 28.79
CA THR A 101 -1.94 7.47 28.84
C THR A 101 -1.65 6.02 29.24
N ASP A 102 -0.60 5.40 28.69
CA ASP A 102 -0.16 4.06 29.07
C ASP A 102 0.25 3.99 30.55
N GLU A 103 0.92 5.02 31.06
CA GLU A 103 1.28 5.10 32.49
C GLU A 103 0.02 5.19 33.38
N LEU A 104 -0.97 5.98 32.99
CA LEU A 104 -2.25 6.10 33.69
C LEU A 104 -3.03 4.78 33.66
N LEU A 105 -3.07 4.10 32.52
CA LEU A 105 -3.68 2.78 32.37
C LEU A 105 -3.03 1.76 33.30
N ARG A 106 -1.69 1.73 33.37
CA ARG A 106 -0.96 0.86 34.31
C ARG A 106 -1.29 1.16 35.76
N LYS A 107 -1.39 2.44 36.14
CA LYS A 107 -1.77 2.84 37.51
C LYS A 107 -3.21 2.40 37.84
N LEU A 108 -4.14 2.55 36.91
CA LEU A 108 -5.53 2.09 37.07
C LEU A 108 -5.65 0.58 37.19
N LEU A 109 -4.85 -0.17 36.43
CA LEU A 109 -4.80 -1.63 36.53
C LEU A 109 -4.19 -2.08 37.86
N GLN A 110 -3.19 -1.37 38.39
CA GLN A 110 -2.61 -1.65 39.70
C GLN A 110 -3.54 -1.27 40.87
N SER A 111 -4.36 -0.21 40.74
CA SER A 111 -5.31 0.20 41.77
C SER A 111 -6.57 -0.67 41.83
N ASN A 112 -6.91 -1.38 40.75
CA ASN A 112 -8.10 -2.23 40.65
C ASN A 112 -7.85 -3.73 40.90
N LEU A 113 -6.66 -4.13 41.33
CA LEU A 113 -6.39 -5.50 41.78
C LEU A 113 -6.87 -5.68 43.24
N PRO A 114 -7.77 -6.63 43.54
CA PRO A 114 -8.21 -6.88 44.91
C PRO A 114 -7.04 -7.41 45.76
N LYS A 115 -6.87 -6.86 46.97
CA LYS A 115 -5.94 -7.38 47.97
C LYS A 115 -6.40 -8.77 48.40
N ALA A 116 -5.69 -9.81 47.98
CA ALA A 116 -5.92 -11.17 48.44
C ALA A 116 -5.54 -11.29 49.92
N SER A 117 -6.52 -11.51 50.79
CA SER A 117 -6.33 -11.95 52.18
C SER A 117 -6.65 -13.44 52.29
N ASN A 118 -5.64 -14.21 52.69
CA ASN A 118 -5.64 -15.51 53.37
C ASN A 118 -6.67 -16.58 52.99
N LEU A 119 -6.17 -17.71 52.46
CA LEU A 119 -6.55 -19.07 52.87
C LEU A 119 -5.49 -20.08 52.44
N ASP A 120 -5.05 -20.87 53.42
CA ASP A 120 -4.00 -21.89 53.40
C ASP A 120 -4.37 -23.17 52.63
N ASN A 121 -3.31 -23.86 52.17
CA ASN A 121 -3.16 -25.31 51.98
C ASN A 121 -4.02 -26.07 50.94
N ARG A 122 -3.39 -26.49 49.83
CA ARG A 122 -3.01 -27.90 49.57
C ARG A 122 -2.40 -28.10 48.16
N GLN A 123 -1.20 -28.70 48.16
CA GLN A 123 -0.56 -29.61 47.18
C GLN A 123 -0.80 -29.42 45.67
N GLY A 124 0.29 -29.09 44.95
CA GLY A 124 0.43 -29.28 43.50
C GLY A 124 1.74 -28.66 43.00
N THR A 125 2.57 -29.46 42.34
CA THR A 125 3.96 -29.22 41.88
C THR A 125 4.17 -28.02 40.93
N PRO A 126 5.42 -27.49 40.80
CA PRO A 126 5.69 -26.18 40.22
C PRO A 126 5.87 -26.23 38.69
N LEU A 127 5.24 -25.29 37.98
CA LEU A 127 5.65 -24.91 36.63
C LEU A 127 6.26 -23.51 36.66
N ASN A 128 7.47 -23.44 36.13
CA ASN A 128 8.38 -22.29 36.11
C ASN A 128 7.74 -21.01 35.56
N GLY A 129 7.60 -19.99 36.41
CA GLY A 129 7.43 -18.60 36.01
C GLY A 129 8.69 -17.82 36.39
N ALA A 130 9.53 -17.49 35.41
CA ALA A 130 10.69 -16.64 35.60
C ALA A 130 10.23 -15.21 35.97
N ASN A 131 10.48 -14.81 37.21
CA ASN A 131 10.37 -13.42 37.66
C ASN A 131 11.45 -12.58 36.94
N ILE A 132 11.04 -11.66 36.07
CA ILE A 132 11.92 -10.62 35.53
C ILE A 132 11.82 -9.40 36.45
N SER A 133 12.81 -9.23 37.32
CA SER A 133 13.02 -7.99 38.04
C SER A 133 13.66 -6.95 37.11
N VAL A 134 13.02 -5.81 36.91
CA VAL A 134 13.59 -4.68 36.15
C VAL A 134 14.29 -3.74 37.14
N ARG A 135 15.62 -3.77 37.17
CA ARG A 135 16.42 -2.70 37.80
C ARG A 135 16.57 -1.55 36.80
N LYS A 136 16.32 -0.32 37.25
CA LYS A 136 16.69 0.90 36.52
C LYS A 136 18.21 1.04 36.52
N SER A 137 18.80 1.27 35.35
CA SER A 137 20.16 1.82 35.21
C SER A 137 20.03 3.22 34.63
N ASP A 138 20.32 4.22 35.45
CA ASP A 138 20.62 5.56 34.98
C ASP A 138 22.03 5.49 34.39
N ASP A 139 22.19 5.64 33.07
CA ASP A 139 23.42 6.13 32.42
C ASP A 139 23.20 6.27 30.90
N ASN A 140 23.51 7.46 30.37
CA ASN A 140 23.17 7.92 29.03
C ASN A 140 24.30 7.63 28.02
N THR A 141 24.34 6.42 27.46
CA THR A 141 25.18 6.08 26.29
C THR A 141 24.40 5.26 25.26
N PRO A 142 24.52 5.52 23.94
CA PRO A 142 23.69 4.86 22.94
C PRO A 142 24.17 3.43 22.68
N ILE A 143 23.47 2.45 23.25
CA ILE A 143 23.72 1.03 22.98
C ILE A 143 22.99 0.64 21.70
N CYS A 144 23.77 0.24 20.69
CA CYS A 144 23.26 -0.17 19.39
C CYS A 144 22.39 -1.44 19.51
N PHE A 145 21.23 -1.44 18.85
CA PHE A 145 20.11 -2.39 18.97
C PHE A 145 20.50 -3.88 18.83
N PHE A 146 21.65 -4.17 18.20
CA PHE A 146 22.17 -5.53 18.02
C PHE A 146 22.78 -6.15 19.31
N CYS A 147 23.24 -5.34 20.27
CA CYS A 147 23.83 -5.86 21.51
C CYS A 147 22.77 -6.37 22.51
N LEU A 148 21.57 -5.79 22.51
CA LEU A 148 20.49 -6.18 23.42
C LEU A 148 19.93 -7.58 23.14
N ILE A 149 19.95 -8.01 21.86
CA ILE A 149 19.40 -9.30 21.44
C ILE A 149 20.34 -10.47 21.82
N LYS A 150 21.65 -10.23 21.96
CA LYS A 150 22.61 -11.31 22.29
C LYS A 150 22.84 -11.52 23.79
N SER A 151 22.71 -10.50 24.63
CA SER A 151 22.89 -10.67 26.09
C SER A 151 21.78 -11.51 26.73
N THR A 152 20.58 -11.51 26.13
CA THR A 152 19.44 -12.31 26.57
C THR A 152 19.57 -13.79 26.25
N ILE A 153 20.45 -14.19 25.31
CA ILE A 153 20.58 -15.58 24.86
C ILE A 153 21.69 -16.34 25.61
N THR A 154 22.72 -15.67 26.15
CA THR A 154 23.90 -16.37 26.69
C THR A 154 24.20 -16.18 28.18
N GLY A 155 23.50 -15.31 28.90
CA GLY A 155 23.56 -15.27 30.38
C GLY A 155 24.95 -15.02 31.02
N VAL A 156 25.84 -14.29 30.36
CA VAL A 156 27.18 -13.97 30.90
C VAL A 156 27.31 -12.47 31.20
N SER A 157 27.82 -12.16 32.39
CA SER A 157 28.09 -10.82 32.94
C SER A 157 29.16 -10.05 32.13
N SER A 158 28.95 -8.74 31.97
CA SER A 158 29.65 -7.83 31.05
C SER A 158 30.99 -7.26 31.53
N ASN A 159 31.70 -7.89 32.49
CA ASN A 159 32.91 -7.30 33.09
C ASN A 159 34.24 -7.98 32.73
N ASP A 160 34.32 -8.68 31.60
CA ASP A 160 35.56 -9.38 31.19
C ASP A 160 36.23 -8.70 29.97
N GLU A 161 37.32 -7.95 30.19
CA GLU A 161 38.07 -7.23 29.13
C GLU A 161 38.60 -8.16 28.03
N GLY A 162 38.79 -9.46 28.33
CA GLY A 162 39.20 -10.47 27.35
C GLY A 162 38.15 -10.73 26.27
N PHE A 163 36.86 -10.64 26.62
CA PHE A 163 35.75 -10.86 25.69
C PHE A 163 35.61 -9.72 24.66
N MET A 164 35.88 -8.48 25.08
CA MET A 164 35.85 -7.30 24.21
C MET A 164 36.96 -7.30 23.15
N ARG A 165 38.12 -7.91 23.43
CA ARG A 165 39.19 -8.13 22.42
C ARG A 165 38.83 -9.23 21.41
N SER A 166 38.20 -10.32 21.86
CA SER A 166 37.70 -11.39 20.98
C SER A 166 36.59 -10.90 20.04
N LEU A 167 35.66 -10.07 20.56
CA LEU A 167 34.62 -9.43 19.77
C LEU A 167 35.17 -8.46 18.72
N ARG A 168 36.24 -7.71 19.00
CA ARG A 168 36.88 -6.83 18.00
C ARG A 168 37.55 -7.59 16.85
N LEU A 169 38.09 -8.79 17.09
CA LEU A 169 38.59 -9.64 16.01
C LEU A 169 37.45 -10.30 15.22
N GLY A 170 36.39 -10.75 15.89
CA GLY A 170 35.21 -11.34 15.24
C GLY A 170 34.41 -10.35 14.39
N PHE A 171 34.35 -9.07 14.81
CA PHE A 171 33.68 -8.01 14.06
C PHE A 171 34.41 -7.68 12.74
N ASN A 172 35.75 -7.69 12.75
CA ASN A 172 36.54 -7.48 11.54
C ASN A 172 36.47 -8.66 10.55
N LEU A 173 36.21 -9.88 11.01
CA LEU A 173 36.00 -11.03 10.14
C LEU A 173 34.55 -11.08 9.60
N GLY A 174 33.55 -10.73 10.42
CA GLY A 174 32.14 -10.65 10.01
C GLY A 174 31.84 -9.54 9.01
N VAL A 175 32.48 -8.37 9.15
CA VAL A 175 32.38 -7.26 8.19
C VAL A 175 33.10 -7.58 6.87
N ARG A 176 34.09 -8.49 6.88
CA ARG A 176 34.80 -8.93 5.67
C ARG A 176 34.02 -9.96 4.86
N VAL A 177 33.14 -10.75 5.49
CA VAL A 177 32.22 -11.69 4.81
C VAL A 177 31.01 -10.98 4.20
N MET A 178 30.58 -9.82 4.73
CA MET A 178 29.51 -9.03 4.11
C MET A 178 29.94 -8.20 2.88
N LYS A 179 31.25 -8.10 2.59
CA LYS A 179 31.76 -7.40 1.39
C LYS A 179 31.71 -8.25 0.10
N THR A 180 31.24 -9.49 0.17
CA THR A 180 30.99 -10.36 -0.98
C THR A 180 29.51 -10.74 -1.09
N ALA A 181 28.59 -9.84 -0.75
CA ALA A 181 27.25 -9.91 -1.33
C ALA A 181 27.38 -9.43 -2.79
N GLY A 182 27.60 -10.38 -3.71
CA GLY A 182 27.54 -10.07 -5.14
C GLY A 182 26.22 -9.34 -5.41
N LYS A 183 26.28 -8.16 -6.03
CA LYS A 183 25.07 -7.48 -6.49
C LYS A 183 24.35 -8.45 -7.41
N LEU A 184 23.18 -8.92 -6.98
CA LEU A 184 22.32 -9.69 -7.83
C LEU A 184 21.89 -8.74 -8.95
N LEU A 185 22.43 -8.95 -10.13
CA LEU A 185 22.23 -8.11 -11.30
C LEU A 185 21.68 -9.02 -12.39
N VAL A 186 20.51 -8.66 -12.92
CA VAL A 186 20.01 -9.27 -14.15
C VAL A 186 20.77 -8.61 -15.31
N PRO A 187 21.55 -9.36 -16.11
CA PRO A 187 22.17 -8.80 -17.30
C PRO A 187 21.11 -8.22 -18.24
N ALA A 188 21.39 -7.07 -18.86
CA ALA A 188 20.47 -6.43 -19.79
C ALA A 188 20.04 -7.38 -20.94
N THR A 189 20.93 -8.31 -21.33
CA THR A 189 20.69 -9.34 -22.35
C THR A 189 19.63 -10.36 -21.98
N ASN A 190 19.27 -10.47 -20.70
CA ASN A 190 18.28 -11.43 -20.22
C ASN A 190 16.85 -10.87 -20.26
N TYR A 191 16.68 -9.55 -20.43
CA TYR A 191 15.36 -8.98 -20.59
C TYR A 191 14.80 -9.31 -21.98
N PRO A 192 13.54 -9.76 -22.07
CA PRO A 192 12.92 -9.99 -23.36
C PRO A 192 12.81 -8.66 -24.10
N LEU A 193 13.23 -8.67 -25.38
CA LEU A 193 13.02 -7.53 -26.24
C LEU A 193 11.51 -7.36 -26.48
N ALA A 194 11.01 -6.18 -26.16
CA ALA A 194 9.67 -5.77 -26.55
C ALA A 194 9.74 -5.24 -27.98
N ASP A 195 9.03 -5.90 -28.89
CA ASP A 195 8.87 -5.42 -30.26
C ASP A 195 8.24 -4.02 -30.25
N ARG A 196 8.89 -3.09 -30.94
CA ARG A 196 8.48 -1.68 -31.02
C ARG A 196 7.69 -1.44 -32.29
N ASP A 197 6.47 -0.95 -32.16
CA ASP A 197 5.66 -0.49 -33.28
C ASP A 197 5.81 1.03 -33.46
N GLU A 198 6.89 1.44 -34.13
CA GLU A 198 7.18 2.86 -34.37
C GLU A 198 6.13 3.56 -35.25
N ALA A 199 5.22 2.81 -35.88
CA ALA A 199 4.13 3.38 -36.68
C ALA A 199 3.02 3.98 -35.82
N LYS A 200 2.91 3.59 -34.54
CA LYS A 200 1.89 4.12 -33.63
C LYS A 200 2.31 5.49 -33.08
N ILE A 201 1.76 6.53 -33.70
CA ILE A 201 1.98 7.93 -33.34
C ILE A 201 0.63 8.61 -33.14
N ASP A 202 0.40 9.14 -31.96
CA ASP A 202 -0.77 9.94 -31.63
C ASP A 202 -0.43 11.43 -31.73
N ASN A 203 -1.40 12.27 -32.05
CA ASN A 203 -1.23 13.73 -32.16
C ASN A 203 -2.07 14.42 -31.11
N TYR A 204 -1.41 15.04 -30.13
CA TYR A 204 -2.05 15.80 -29.07
C TYR A 204 -1.76 17.28 -29.29
N HIS A 205 -2.78 18.03 -29.73
CA HIS A 205 -2.71 19.49 -29.92
C HIS A 205 -1.55 19.97 -30.83
N GLY A 206 -1.19 19.18 -31.85
CA GLY A 206 -0.08 19.48 -32.77
C GLY A 206 1.23 18.77 -32.42
N THR A 207 1.36 18.23 -31.21
CA THR A 207 2.52 17.46 -30.75
C THR A 207 2.35 15.99 -31.07
N LYS A 208 3.29 15.43 -31.84
CA LYS A 208 3.33 14.00 -32.18
C LYS A 208 4.02 13.21 -31.05
N ILE A 209 3.34 12.20 -30.51
CA ILE A 209 3.84 11.33 -29.44
C ILE A 209 3.81 9.89 -29.93
N CYS A 210 4.96 9.22 -29.93
CA CYS A 210 5.06 7.81 -30.30
C CYS A 210 4.66 6.91 -29.13
N ASN A 211 3.79 5.93 -29.37
CA ASN A 211 3.43 4.86 -28.42
C ASN A 211 3.81 3.48 -29.00
N PRO A 212 5.12 3.14 -29.06
CA PRO A 212 5.59 1.92 -29.71
C PRO A 212 5.18 0.62 -29.02
N TYR A 213 4.57 0.70 -27.84
CA TYR A 213 4.17 -0.44 -27.04
C TYR A 213 2.64 -0.53 -26.87
N HIS A 214 1.87 0.18 -27.69
CA HIS A 214 0.40 0.17 -27.66
C HIS A 214 -0.20 -1.25 -27.71
N TRP A 215 0.47 -2.20 -28.35
CA TRP A 215 0.05 -3.61 -28.39
C TRP A 215 -0.05 -4.27 -26.99
N LEU A 216 0.64 -3.74 -25.98
CA LEU A 216 0.53 -4.21 -24.58
C LEU A 216 -0.80 -3.82 -23.92
N GLU A 217 -1.57 -2.88 -24.51
CA GLU A 217 -2.89 -2.47 -24.00
C GLU A 217 -3.96 -3.55 -24.21
N ASP A 218 -3.71 -4.53 -25.08
CA ASP A 218 -4.54 -5.72 -25.25
C ASP A 218 -3.98 -6.90 -24.43
N PRO A 219 -4.57 -7.22 -23.25
CA PRO A 219 -4.11 -8.30 -22.38
C PRO A 219 -4.44 -9.70 -22.91
N ASP A 220 -5.40 -9.81 -23.83
CA ASP A 220 -5.86 -11.09 -24.39
C ASP A 220 -5.05 -11.48 -25.63
N SER A 221 -4.28 -10.55 -26.19
CA SER A 221 -3.42 -10.85 -27.33
C SER A 221 -2.35 -11.90 -26.97
N PRO A 222 -2.11 -12.90 -27.83
CA PRO A 222 -1.03 -13.88 -27.61
C PRO A 222 0.34 -13.23 -27.47
N ARG A 223 0.55 -12.09 -28.13
CA ARG A 223 1.79 -11.31 -28.09
C ARG A 223 2.03 -10.74 -26.68
N THR A 224 1.02 -10.13 -26.06
CA THR A 224 1.10 -9.62 -24.68
C THR A 224 1.32 -10.73 -23.69
N GLN A 225 0.59 -11.83 -23.81
CA GLN A 225 0.71 -12.98 -22.91
C GLN A 225 2.12 -13.60 -22.96
N ASP A 226 2.66 -13.83 -24.16
CA ASP A 226 4.04 -14.33 -24.33
C ASP A 226 5.07 -13.37 -23.73
N TYR A 227 4.90 -12.06 -23.93
CA TYR A 227 5.80 -11.07 -23.34
C TYR A 227 5.76 -11.06 -21.80
N VAL A 228 4.56 -11.13 -21.21
CA VAL A 228 4.38 -11.25 -19.75
C VAL A 228 5.01 -12.54 -19.23
N THR A 229 4.83 -13.68 -19.90
CA THR A 229 5.49 -14.93 -19.53
C THR A 229 7.01 -14.79 -19.53
N LYS A 230 7.59 -14.18 -20.56
CA LYS A 230 9.04 -13.94 -20.61
C LYS A 230 9.53 -13.02 -19.50
N LEU A 231 8.77 -11.97 -19.15
CA LEU A 231 9.11 -11.09 -18.03
C LEU A 231 9.03 -11.82 -16.68
N ASN A 232 8.00 -12.64 -16.49
CA ASN A 232 7.87 -13.46 -15.28
C ASN A 232 9.07 -14.38 -15.12
N LEU A 233 9.51 -15.08 -16.18
CA LEU A 233 10.69 -15.95 -16.15
C LEU A 233 11.96 -15.21 -15.70
N VAL A 234 12.18 -13.97 -16.16
CA VAL A 234 13.32 -13.16 -15.70
C VAL A 234 13.22 -12.86 -14.20
N SER A 235 12.05 -12.45 -13.74
CA SER A 235 11.83 -12.10 -12.34
C SER A 235 11.90 -13.30 -11.40
N GLU A 236 11.31 -14.43 -11.78
CA GLU A 236 11.33 -15.68 -11.02
C GLU A 236 12.76 -16.21 -10.90
N SER A 237 13.49 -16.28 -12.02
CA SER A 237 14.91 -16.68 -12.04
C SER A 237 15.79 -15.79 -11.15
N TYR A 238 15.49 -14.48 -11.10
CA TYR A 238 16.18 -13.57 -10.20
C TYR A 238 15.85 -13.87 -8.73
N PHE A 239 14.57 -14.04 -8.41
CA PHE A 239 14.15 -14.32 -7.03
C PHE A 239 14.58 -15.69 -6.51
N GLU A 240 14.74 -16.69 -7.38
CA GLU A 240 15.27 -18.02 -7.04
C GLU A 240 16.73 -17.97 -6.56
N GLN A 241 17.51 -17.00 -7.05
CA GLN A 241 18.89 -16.77 -6.59
C GLN A 241 18.96 -16.13 -5.20
N CYS A 242 17.83 -15.66 -4.64
CA CYS A 242 17.81 -15.06 -3.31
C CYS A 242 17.73 -16.14 -2.22
N HIS A 243 18.89 -16.46 -1.63
CA HIS A 243 19.06 -17.55 -0.67
C HIS A 243 18.31 -17.30 0.67
N ILE A 244 17.99 -16.05 0.98
CA ILE A 244 17.27 -15.65 2.20
C ILE A 244 15.75 -15.52 1.99
N ARG A 245 15.23 -15.70 0.77
CA ARG A 245 13.80 -15.51 0.46
C ARG A 245 12.90 -16.44 1.27
N SER A 246 13.29 -17.70 1.44
CA SER A 246 12.56 -18.66 2.28
C SER A 246 12.59 -18.26 3.76
N GLN A 247 13.76 -17.83 4.26
CA GLN A 247 13.92 -17.36 5.64
C GLN A 247 13.02 -16.15 5.92
N ILE A 248 13.00 -15.15 5.02
CA ILE A 248 12.11 -13.99 5.13
C ILE A 248 10.64 -14.43 5.13
N ARG A 249 10.25 -15.32 4.21
CA ARG A 249 8.89 -15.86 4.16
C ARG A 249 8.50 -16.53 5.49
N ASP A 250 9.39 -17.35 6.06
CA ASP A 250 9.11 -18.09 7.29
C ASP A 250 9.05 -17.16 8.51
N GLU A 251 9.92 -16.15 8.60
CA GLU A 251 9.84 -15.13 9.65
C GLU A 251 8.57 -14.27 9.53
N LEU A 252 8.20 -13.85 8.32
CA LEU A 252 6.93 -13.15 8.07
C LEU A 252 5.72 -14.01 8.47
N LYS A 253 5.74 -15.30 8.15
CA LYS A 253 4.68 -16.22 8.59
C LYS A 253 4.57 -16.27 10.10
N LYS A 254 5.68 -16.38 10.83
CA LYS A 254 5.67 -16.37 12.31
C LYS A 254 5.08 -15.06 12.85
N PHE A 255 5.42 -13.92 12.27
CA PHE A 255 4.88 -12.63 12.69
C PHE A 255 3.41 -12.44 12.35
N LEU A 256 2.91 -13.09 11.31
CA LEU A 256 1.51 -13.02 10.90
C LEU A 256 0.63 -14.10 11.55
N ASP A 257 1.20 -15.17 12.08
CA ASP A 257 0.46 -16.30 12.67
C ASP A 257 0.00 -16.02 14.10
N TYR A 258 -0.95 -15.10 14.23
CA TYR A 258 -1.65 -14.79 15.47
C TYR A 258 -3.14 -14.53 15.22
N PRO A 259 -4.03 -14.79 16.20
CA PRO A 259 -5.46 -14.53 16.07
C PRO A 259 -5.75 -13.04 15.87
N LYS A 260 -6.57 -12.72 14.87
CA LYS A 260 -6.97 -11.34 14.51
C LYS A 260 -8.48 -11.22 14.64
N TYR A 261 -8.95 -10.17 15.30
CA TYR A 261 -10.37 -9.88 15.48
C TYR A 261 -10.70 -8.48 15.00
N SER A 262 -11.85 -8.31 14.34
CA SER A 262 -12.43 -6.99 14.14
C SER A 262 -13.19 -6.55 15.38
N CYS A 263 -13.51 -5.26 15.47
CA CYS A 263 -14.46 -4.79 16.47
C CYS A 263 -15.83 -5.45 16.25
N PRO A 264 -16.49 -5.93 17.31
CA PRO A 264 -17.85 -6.44 17.21
C PRO A 264 -18.84 -5.31 16.94
N ARG A 265 -19.73 -5.53 15.98
CA ARG A 265 -20.81 -4.60 15.63
C ARG A 265 -22.15 -5.24 15.93
N LYS A 266 -23.03 -4.51 16.61
CA LYS A 266 -24.39 -4.99 16.92
C LYS A 266 -25.29 -4.69 15.73
N GLU A 267 -25.97 -5.71 15.23
CA GLU A 267 -26.95 -5.63 14.15
C GLU A 267 -28.16 -6.50 14.56
N GLY A 268 -29.29 -5.86 14.83
CA GLY A 268 -30.46 -6.52 15.41
C GLY A 268 -30.15 -7.22 16.74
N ASP A 269 -30.48 -8.52 16.80
CA ASP A 269 -30.32 -9.37 17.99
C ASP A 269 -28.90 -9.92 18.20
N TYR A 270 -27.97 -9.67 17.28
CA TYR A 270 -26.66 -10.31 17.27
C TYR A 270 -25.50 -9.30 17.17
N TYR A 271 -24.32 -9.76 17.58
CA TYR A 271 -23.05 -9.11 17.31
C TYR A 271 -22.31 -9.87 16.21
N PHE A 272 -21.77 -9.14 15.25
CA PHE A 272 -20.98 -9.65 14.14
C PHE A 272 -19.55 -9.16 14.25
N PHE A 273 -18.60 -10.04 13.97
CA PHE A 273 -17.18 -9.69 13.92
C PHE A 273 -16.43 -10.67 13.02
N SER A 274 -15.35 -10.20 12.40
CA SER A 274 -14.44 -11.04 11.65
C SER A 274 -13.36 -11.59 12.58
N HIS A 275 -13.00 -12.86 12.38
CA HIS A 275 -11.91 -13.52 13.06
C HIS A 275 -11.06 -14.31 12.06
N ASN A 276 -9.75 -14.20 12.18
CA ASN A 276 -8.77 -15.00 11.44
C ASN A 276 -7.85 -15.68 12.47
N THR A 277 -7.71 -17.00 12.40
CA THR A 277 -6.91 -17.76 13.36
C THR A 277 -5.40 -17.47 13.26
N GLY A 278 -4.95 -16.90 12.15
CA GLY A 278 -3.55 -16.58 11.89
C GLY A 278 -3.29 -16.42 10.41
N LEU A 279 -3.30 -17.54 9.71
CA LEU A 279 -2.87 -17.67 8.31
C LEU A 279 -4.00 -18.08 7.36
N GLN A 280 -5.28 -17.94 7.76
CA GLN A 280 -6.39 -18.17 6.83
C GLN A 280 -6.33 -17.14 5.69
N ASN A 281 -6.63 -17.57 4.46
CA ASN A 281 -6.62 -16.69 3.29
C ASN A 281 -7.56 -15.50 3.48
N GLN A 282 -8.77 -15.77 3.99
CA GLN A 282 -9.79 -14.77 4.28
C GLN A 282 -10.24 -14.88 5.74
N SER A 283 -10.56 -13.75 6.36
CA SER A 283 -11.15 -13.73 7.71
C SER A 283 -12.59 -14.29 7.67
N VAL A 284 -12.94 -15.11 8.65
CA VAL A 284 -14.28 -15.69 8.79
C VAL A 284 -15.18 -14.72 9.54
N LEU A 285 -16.42 -14.54 9.09
CA LEU A 285 -17.43 -13.73 9.77
C LEU A 285 -18.18 -14.59 10.78
N TYR A 286 -18.12 -14.20 12.05
CA TYR A 286 -18.81 -14.83 13.16
C TYR A 286 -20.01 -14.00 13.61
N LYS A 287 -20.96 -14.70 14.25
CA LYS A 287 -22.15 -14.13 14.90
C LYS A 287 -22.25 -14.64 16.34
N GLN A 288 -22.62 -13.79 17.28
CA GLN A 288 -22.89 -14.17 18.67
C GLN A 288 -24.05 -13.37 19.26
N LYS A 289 -24.84 -13.96 20.16
CA LYS A 289 -26.05 -13.31 20.70
C LYS A 289 -25.75 -12.20 21.71
N THR A 290 -24.72 -12.38 22.51
CA THR A 290 -24.21 -11.36 23.45
C THR A 290 -22.69 -11.31 23.33
N LEU A 291 -22.05 -10.27 23.88
CA LEU A 291 -20.59 -10.14 23.87
C LEU A 291 -19.85 -11.27 24.62
N SER A 292 -20.57 -12.05 25.43
CA SER A 292 -20.04 -13.19 26.19
C SER A 292 -20.58 -14.54 25.71
N SER A 293 -21.45 -14.55 24.70
CA SER A 293 -21.96 -15.80 24.12
C SER A 293 -20.88 -16.45 23.27
N GLU A 294 -20.89 -17.79 23.19
CA GLU A 294 -20.02 -18.51 22.28
C GLU A 294 -20.32 -18.10 20.81
N PRO A 295 -19.30 -17.71 20.03
CA PRO A 295 -19.50 -17.28 18.66
C PRO A 295 -19.69 -18.46 17.72
N VAL A 296 -20.61 -18.32 16.76
CA VAL A 296 -20.84 -19.29 15.69
C VAL A 296 -20.42 -18.70 14.35
N VAL A 297 -19.90 -19.55 13.45
CA VAL A 297 -19.56 -19.12 12.08
C VAL A 297 -20.84 -18.72 11.37
N PHE A 298 -20.84 -17.53 10.76
CA PHE A 298 -21.97 -17.01 9.99
C PHE A 298 -21.70 -17.04 8.49
N LEU A 299 -20.48 -16.67 8.08
CA LEU A 299 -20.05 -16.75 6.69
C LEU A 299 -18.53 -16.98 6.63
N ASP A 300 -18.12 -18.05 5.94
CA ASP A 300 -16.71 -18.38 5.71
C ASP A 300 -16.36 -18.23 4.23
N PRO A 301 -15.64 -17.15 3.84
CA PRO A 301 -15.24 -16.94 2.45
C PRO A 301 -14.26 -18.01 1.93
N ASN A 302 -13.52 -18.68 2.81
CA ASN A 302 -12.55 -19.70 2.41
C ASN A 302 -13.23 -20.95 1.83
N LEU A 303 -14.55 -21.12 2.05
CA LEU A 303 -15.34 -22.20 1.47
C LEU A 303 -15.91 -21.86 0.08
N LEU A 304 -15.74 -20.62 -0.38
CA LEU A 304 -16.31 -20.14 -1.65
C LEU A 304 -15.37 -20.34 -2.84
N SER A 305 -14.06 -20.52 -2.59
CA SER A 305 -13.05 -20.77 -3.62
C SER A 305 -11.93 -21.64 -3.06
N GLU A 306 -11.54 -22.68 -3.79
CA GLU A 306 -10.48 -23.61 -3.38
C GLU A 306 -9.12 -22.91 -3.14
N ASP A 307 -8.83 -21.86 -3.92
CA ASP A 307 -7.59 -21.07 -3.83
C ASP A 307 -7.69 -19.87 -2.86
N GLY A 308 -8.85 -19.65 -2.24
CA GLY A 308 -9.10 -18.53 -1.33
C GLY A 308 -9.13 -17.15 -1.99
N THR A 309 -9.32 -17.08 -3.31
CA THR A 309 -9.33 -15.82 -4.07
C THR A 309 -10.68 -15.10 -4.09
N THR A 310 -11.73 -15.71 -3.53
CA THR A 310 -13.02 -15.04 -3.31
C THR A 310 -13.02 -14.33 -1.96
N SER A 311 -13.36 -13.04 -1.95
CA SER A 311 -13.37 -12.20 -0.74
C SER A 311 -14.72 -11.49 -0.55
N ILE A 312 -15.04 -11.13 0.70
CA ILE A 312 -16.18 -10.25 1.00
C ILE A 312 -15.72 -8.80 0.81
N ALA A 313 -16.17 -8.17 -0.27
CA ALA A 313 -15.82 -6.80 -0.63
C ALA A 313 -16.66 -5.76 0.13
N MET A 314 -17.92 -6.10 0.44
CA MET A 314 -18.85 -5.20 1.11
C MET A 314 -19.91 -6.00 1.88
N LYS A 315 -20.51 -5.37 2.89
CA LYS A 315 -21.65 -5.91 3.63
C LYS A 315 -22.51 -4.78 4.16
N SER A 316 -23.83 -5.00 4.18
CA SER A 316 -24.80 -4.11 4.82
C SER A 316 -25.91 -4.95 5.45
N PHE A 317 -26.52 -4.42 6.49
CA PHE A 317 -27.63 -5.05 7.18
C PHE A 317 -28.89 -4.22 6.97
N THR A 318 -30.05 -4.87 7.05
CA THR A 318 -31.34 -4.19 7.22
C THR A 318 -31.36 -3.44 8.54
N GLU A 319 -32.27 -2.46 8.69
CA GLU A 319 -32.38 -1.63 9.90
C GLU A 319 -32.64 -2.47 11.16
N ASP A 320 -33.39 -3.57 11.01
CA ASP A 320 -33.68 -4.52 12.09
C ASP A 320 -32.61 -5.60 12.25
N GLY A 321 -31.60 -5.63 11.38
CA GLY A 321 -30.55 -6.63 11.33
C GLY A 321 -31.01 -8.05 10.96
N SER A 322 -32.23 -8.23 10.42
CA SER A 322 -32.78 -9.54 10.05
C SER A 322 -32.14 -10.13 8.77
N ILE A 323 -31.63 -9.29 7.88
CA ILE A 323 -30.99 -9.69 6.62
C ILE A 323 -29.65 -8.99 6.47
N MET A 324 -28.65 -9.73 5.99
CA MET A 324 -27.36 -9.20 5.55
C MET A 324 -27.24 -9.32 4.04
N ALA A 325 -27.00 -8.20 3.36
CA ALA A 325 -26.46 -8.19 2.02
C ALA A 325 -24.93 -8.26 2.09
N TYR A 326 -24.29 -9.08 1.26
CA TYR A 326 -22.85 -9.19 1.18
C TYR A 326 -22.39 -9.31 -0.27
N GLY A 327 -21.38 -8.52 -0.62
CA GLY A 327 -20.76 -8.50 -1.94
C GLY A 327 -19.53 -9.40 -1.98
N LEU A 328 -19.49 -10.28 -2.97
CA LEU A 328 -18.35 -11.15 -3.28
C LEU A 328 -17.56 -10.58 -4.46
N SER A 329 -16.25 -10.52 -4.29
CA SER A 329 -15.27 -10.22 -5.36
C SER A 329 -14.41 -11.45 -5.59
N GLU A 330 -14.23 -11.82 -6.85
CA GLU A 330 -13.42 -12.97 -7.28
C GLU A 330 -12.07 -12.49 -7.84
N LYS A 331 -10.99 -13.19 -7.47
CA LYS A 331 -9.63 -12.96 -8.02
C LYS A 331 -9.13 -11.51 -7.86
N GLY A 332 -9.63 -10.80 -6.86
CA GLY A 332 -9.29 -9.40 -6.60
C GLY A 332 -9.87 -8.40 -7.60
N SER A 333 -10.90 -8.79 -8.37
CA SER A 333 -11.62 -7.89 -9.26
C SER A 333 -12.41 -6.84 -8.48
N ASP A 334 -12.46 -5.60 -8.97
CA ASP A 334 -13.36 -4.57 -8.43
C ASP A 334 -14.85 -4.89 -8.68
N TRP A 335 -15.14 -5.86 -9.55
CA TRP A 335 -16.51 -6.31 -9.80
C TRP A 335 -17.03 -7.15 -8.65
N VAL A 336 -18.26 -6.85 -8.25
CA VAL A 336 -18.91 -7.42 -7.08
C VAL A 336 -20.26 -8.04 -7.47
N THR A 337 -20.50 -9.23 -6.94
CA THR A 337 -21.82 -9.87 -6.95
C THR A 337 -22.38 -9.86 -5.53
N VAL A 338 -23.54 -9.24 -5.34
CA VAL A 338 -24.22 -9.17 -4.03
C VAL A 338 -25.19 -10.33 -3.89
N LYS A 339 -25.13 -10.97 -2.72
CA LYS A 339 -26.06 -11.99 -2.26
C LYS A 339 -26.64 -11.57 -0.91
N PHE A 340 -27.73 -12.21 -0.52
CA PHE A 340 -28.45 -11.90 0.71
C PHE A 340 -28.60 -13.13 1.60
N LYS A 341 -28.54 -12.94 2.91
CA LYS A 341 -28.57 -14.00 3.92
C LYS A 341 -29.41 -13.58 5.12
N ARG A 342 -30.29 -14.46 5.60
CA ARG A 342 -31.01 -14.23 6.87
C ARG A 342 -30.05 -14.34 8.03
N THR A 343 -30.11 -13.39 8.94
CA THR A 343 -29.21 -13.39 10.09
C THR A 343 -29.60 -14.39 11.15
N SER A 344 -30.88 -14.79 11.26
CA SER A 344 -31.38 -15.72 12.29
C SER A 344 -30.73 -17.10 12.19
N ASP A 345 -30.82 -17.74 11.01
CA ASP A 345 -30.38 -19.11 10.74
C ASP A 345 -29.21 -19.21 9.74
N GLY A 346 -28.83 -18.11 9.10
CA GLY A 346 -27.80 -18.13 8.06
C GLY A 346 -28.28 -18.72 6.74
N SER A 347 -29.58 -18.83 6.49
CA SER A 347 -30.10 -19.26 5.18
C SER A 347 -29.85 -18.19 4.11
N ASP A 348 -29.44 -18.63 2.92
CA ASP A 348 -29.32 -17.73 1.77
C ASP A 348 -30.72 -17.41 1.20
N LEU A 349 -30.89 -16.16 0.77
CA LEU A 349 -32.05 -15.73 -0.01
C LEU A 349 -31.76 -15.92 -1.51
N PRO A 350 -32.80 -16.07 -2.36
CA PRO A 350 -32.62 -16.29 -3.80
C PRO A 350 -32.07 -15.06 -4.54
N ASP A 351 -32.25 -13.88 -3.95
CA ASP A 351 -31.84 -12.58 -4.48
C ASP A 351 -30.34 -12.52 -4.81
N LYS A 352 -30.05 -12.00 -6.00
CA LYS A 352 -28.68 -11.84 -6.51
C LYS A 352 -28.60 -10.57 -7.35
N ILE A 353 -27.61 -9.73 -7.07
CA ILE A 353 -27.36 -8.51 -7.85
C ILE A 353 -25.94 -8.60 -8.41
N GLU A 354 -25.82 -8.62 -9.73
CA GLU A 354 -24.53 -8.73 -10.41
C GLU A 354 -24.07 -7.38 -10.97
N LYS A 355 -22.78 -7.32 -11.35
CA LYS A 355 -22.15 -6.19 -12.06
C LYS A 355 -22.12 -4.89 -11.23
N LEU A 356 -21.95 -5.01 -9.92
CA LEU A 356 -21.64 -3.86 -9.09
C LEU A 356 -20.16 -3.54 -9.21
N ARG A 357 -19.83 -2.26 -9.23
CA ARG A 357 -18.47 -1.74 -9.07
C ARG A 357 -18.58 -0.34 -8.51
N TYR A 358 -17.75 0.00 -7.52
CA TYR A 358 -17.83 1.29 -6.82
C TYR A 358 -19.24 1.62 -6.27
N SER A 359 -19.91 0.63 -5.68
CA SER A 359 -21.26 0.76 -5.13
C SER A 359 -21.24 0.79 -3.61
N SER A 360 -22.19 1.52 -3.03
CA SER A 360 -22.64 1.30 -1.64
C SER A 360 -23.89 0.43 -1.63
N LEU A 361 -24.21 -0.17 -0.48
CA LEU A 361 -25.48 -0.86 -0.25
C LEU A 361 -26.23 -0.12 0.86
N CYS A 362 -27.39 0.46 0.53
CA CYS A 362 -28.18 1.24 1.47
C CYS A 362 -29.61 0.70 1.54
N PHE A 363 -29.93 -0.02 2.61
CA PHE A 363 -31.29 -0.53 2.82
C PHE A 363 -32.27 0.60 3.12
N THR A 364 -33.50 0.46 2.66
CA THR A 364 -34.61 1.26 3.14
C THR A 364 -34.97 0.87 4.57
N ARG A 365 -35.49 1.82 5.35
CA ARG A 365 -35.84 1.61 6.77
C ARG A 365 -36.98 0.61 6.98
N ASP A 366 -37.81 0.42 5.96
CA ASP A 366 -38.88 -0.59 5.96
C ASP A 366 -38.36 -2.00 5.61
N ASN A 367 -37.05 -2.14 5.36
CA ASN A 367 -36.38 -3.37 4.97
C ASN A 367 -36.93 -4.00 3.67
N ALA A 368 -37.63 -3.21 2.84
CA ALA A 368 -38.22 -3.71 1.59
C ALA A 368 -37.17 -3.96 0.50
N GLY A 369 -36.05 -3.25 0.53
CA GLY A 369 -35.05 -3.33 -0.53
C GLY A 369 -33.79 -2.52 -0.25
N VAL A 370 -32.90 -2.50 -1.23
CA VAL A 370 -31.59 -1.87 -1.14
C VAL A 370 -31.30 -1.00 -2.35
N PHE A 371 -30.80 0.21 -2.10
CA PHE A 371 -30.20 1.05 -3.12
C PHE A 371 -28.76 0.59 -3.38
N TYR A 372 -28.42 0.51 -4.65
CA TYR A 372 -27.08 0.13 -5.11
C TYR A 372 -26.77 0.79 -6.46
N ASN A 373 -25.49 0.83 -6.80
CA ASN A 373 -25.02 1.34 -8.07
C ASN A 373 -24.49 0.23 -8.95
N ARG A 374 -24.75 0.32 -10.26
CA ARG A 374 -24.16 -0.56 -11.26
C ARG A 374 -23.88 0.16 -12.56
N PHE A 375 -23.04 -0.47 -13.37
CA PHE A 375 -22.81 -0.05 -14.74
C PHE A 375 -23.76 -0.79 -15.71
N PRO A 376 -24.06 -0.23 -16.89
CA PRO A 376 -24.91 -0.86 -17.88
C PRO A 376 -24.29 -2.15 -18.42
N GLU A 377 -25.13 -3.11 -18.80
CA GLU A 377 -24.68 -4.41 -19.29
C GLU A 377 -23.86 -4.37 -20.59
N THR A 378 -24.00 -3.28 -21.37
CA THR A 378 -23.32 -3.08 -22.65
C THR A 378 -21.81 -3.00 -22.53
N LEU A 379 -21.25 -2.86 -21.33
CA LEU A 379 -19.82 -3.00 -21.05
C LEU A 379 -19.49 -4.50 -20.94
N ASN A 380 -19.39 -5.15 -22.10
CA ASN A 380 -19.43 -6.60 -22.29
C ASN A 380 -18.36 -7.48 -21.60
N ASN A 381 -17.51 -6.98 -20.68
CA ASN A 381 -16.39 -7.75 -20.13
C ASN A 381 -16.16 -7.45 -18.63
N ALA A 382 -17.08 -7.91 -17.76
CA ALA A 382 -17.05 -7.72 -16.31
C ALA A 382 -16.10 -8.68 -15.55
N GLU A 383 -14.93 -9.03 -16.12
CA GLU A 383 -13.99 -10.01 -15.54
C GLU A 383 -12.71 -9.38 -14.96
N GLY A 384 -12.68 -8.05 -14.79
CA GLY A 384 -11.58 -7.32 -14.16
C GLY A 384 -10.28 -7.21 -14.98
N ARG A 385 -10.21 -7.87 -16.14
CA ARG A 385 -9.03 -7.86 -17.04
C ARG A 385 -9.04 -6.75 -18.09
N ASN A 386 -10.20 -6.13 -18.33
CA ASN A 386 -10.37 -5.19 -19.43
C ASN A 386 -10.00 -3.75 -19.03
N ALA A 387 -9.34 -3.05 -19.95
CA ALA A 387 -9.03 -1.62 -19.89
C ALA A 387 -10.21 -0.71 -20.29
N ASN A 388 -11.37 -1.28 -20.65
CA ASN A 388 -12.57 -0.51 -20.99
C ASN A 388 -12.93 0.48 -19.87
N LYS A 389 -13.17 1.71 -20.29
CA LYS A 389 -13.64 2.76 -19.40
C LYS A 389 -15.06 2.43 -18.93
N ASN A 390 -15.28 2.52 -17.62
CA ASN A 390 -16.62 2.36 -17.05
C ASN A 390 -17.32 3.73 -17.11
N GLU A 391 -18.44 3.79 -17.83
CA GLU A 391 -19.23 4.99 -18.03
C GLU A 391 -20.70 4.71 -17.74
N TYR A 392 -21.46 5.78 -17.46
CA TYR A 392 -22.88 5.75 -17.15
C TYR A 392 -23.19 4.98 -15.86
N HIS A 393 -22.52 5.34 -14.75
CA HIS A 393 -22.87 4.80 -13.44
C HIS A 393 -24.33 5.16 -13.09
N ARG A 394 -25.11 4.19 -12.64
CA ARG A 394 -26.55 4.34 -12.37
C ARG A 394 -26.89 3.90 -10.96
N LEU A 395 -27.81 4.61 -10.32
CA LEU A 395 -28.39 4.21 -9.03
C LEU A 395 -29.67 3.43 -9.30
N TYR A 396 -29.74 2.21 -8.77
CA TYR A 396 -30.89 1.33 -8.82
C TYR A 396 -31.42 1.06 -7.41
N PHE A 397 -32.68 0.63 -7.35
CA PHE A 397 -33.30 0.07 -6.17
C PHE A 397 -33.77 -1.35 -6.45
N HIS A 398 -33.34 -2.28 -5.61
CA HIS A 398 -33.72 -3.69 -5.67
C HIS A 398 -34.74 -4.00 -4.58
N TYR A 399 -35.91 -4.52 -4.96
CA TYR A 399 -36.89 -5.06 -4.01
C TYR A 399 -36.51 -6.49 -3.64
N LEU A 400 -36.50 -6.79 -2.34
CA LEU A 400 -36.25 -8.16 -1.89
C LEU A 400 -37.37 -9.11 -2.36
N GLY A 401 -36.97 -10.28 -2.83
CA GLY A 401 -37.81 -11.31 -3.43
C GLY A 401 -38.08 -11.13 -4.93
N THR A 402 -37.43 -10.17 -5.60
CA THR A 402 -37.60 -9.91 -7.05
C THR A 402 -36.34 -10.26 -7.83
N ASP A 403 -36.47 -10.45 -9.15
CA ASP A 403 -35.32 -10.63 -10.02
C ASP A 403 -34.59 -9.29 -10.28
N GLN A 404 -33.27 -9.31 -10.49
CA GLN A 404 -32.49 -8.09 -10.76
C GLN A 404 -33.00 -7.32 -12.01
N SER A 405 -33.65 -8.00 -12.95
CA SER A 405 -34.26 -7.36 -14.13
C SER A 405 -35.46 -6.47 -13.79
N GLU A 406 -36.06 -6.63 -12.61
CA GLU A 406 -37.16 -5.83 -12.10
C GLU A 406 -36.69 -4.59 -11.30
N ASP A 407 -35.37 -4.43 -11.12
CA ASP A 407 -34.80 -3.33 -10.35
C ASP A 407 -35.15 -1.97 -10.94
N VAL A 408 -35.58 -1.06 -10.05
CA VAL A 408 -36.02 0.28 -10.43
C VAL A 408 -34.80 1.18 -10.66
N LEU A 409 -34.69 1.77 -11.84
CA LEU A 409 -33.72 2.83 -12.10
C LEU A 409 -34.14 4.12 -11.36
N CYS A 410 -33.34 4.55 -10.39
CA CYS A 410 -33.64 5.71 -9.55
C CYS A 410 -33.01 6.98 -10.09
N VAL A 411 -31.72 6.91 -10.47
CA VAL A 411 -30.96 8.07 -10.95
C VAL A 411 -30.01 7.65 -12.07
N GLU A 412 -29.99 8.45 -13.14
CA GLU A 412 -28.97 8.38 -14.18
C GLU A 412 -28.64 9.77 -14.73
N PHE A 413 -27.41 9.93 -15.23
CA PHE A 413 -26.93 11.16 -15.88
C PHE A 413 -26.46 10.84 -17.31
N PRO A 414 -27.36 10.62 -18.28
CA PRO A 414 -26.99 10.15 -19.63
C PRO A 414 -26.13 11.16 -20.38
N ASN A 415 -26.26 12.46 -20.07
CA ASN A 415 -25.44 13.52 -20.67
C ASN A 415 -24.07 13.68 -20.00
N ASN A 416 -23.80 12.98 -18.90
CA ASN A 416 -22.54 13.03 -18.16
C ASN A 416 -22.01 11.61 -17.91
N PRO A 417 -21.49 10.92 -18.95
CA PRO A 417 -21.05 9.52 -18.87
C PRO A 417 -20.01 9.23 -17.78
N ASN A 418 -19.22 10.23 -17.39
CA ASN A 418 -18.12 10.08 -16.43
C ASN A 418 -18.55 10.30 -14.98
N TYR A 419 -19.81 10.67 -14.71
CA TYR A 419 -20.25 10.88 -13.34
C TYR A 419 -20.36 9.55 -12.61
N MET A 420 -19.67 9.49 -11.48
CA MET A 420 -19.69 8.38 -10.54
C MET A 420 -20.55 8.79 -9.34
N MET A 421 -21.62 8.03 -9.11
CA MET A 421 -22.46 8.13 -7.91
C MET A 421 -22.01 7.23 -6.78
#